data_AF-A0A443SWX8-F1
#
_entry.id   AF-A0A443SWX8-F1
#
_cell.length_a   1.000
_cell.length_b   1.000
_cell.length_c   1.000
_cell.angle_alpha   90.00
_cell.angle_beta   90.00
_cell.angle_gamma   90.00
#
_symmetry.space_group_name_H-M   'P 1'
#
loop_
_entity.id
_entity.type
_entity.pdbx_description
1 polymer ?
#
loop_
_entity_poly.entity_id
_entity_poly.type
_entity_poly.pdbx_seq_one_letter_code
_entity_poly.pdbx_strand_id
1 'polypeptide(L)' 'MMKDPHPCGEKGFSCKEWNNNTECRGPWDGPNYGITNFDNFGLAMLTVFQCITNEGWTEVMYWNH' A
#
# COMPACT_ATOMS: atom_id res chain seq x y z
N MET A 1 -3.95 -16.26 -2.73
CA MET A 1 -3.89 -14.78 -2.68
C MET A 1 -4.46 -14.36 -1.32
N MET A 2 -3.83 -13.39 -0.65
CA MET A 2 -4.34 -12.88 0.63
C MET A 2 -5.70 -12.20 0.43
N LYS A 3 -6.60 -12.36 1.41
CA LYS A 3 -7.94 -11.77 1.37
C LYS A 3 -7.90 -10.24 1.48
N ASP A 4 -6.93 -9.73 2.26
CA ASP A 4 -6.68 -8.31 2.49
C ASP A 4 -5.21 -8.01 2.14
N PRO A 5 -4.91 -7.68 0.86
CA PRO A 5 -3.54 -7.45 0.41
C PRO A 5 -2.99 -6.13 0.96
N HIS A 6 -1.71 -6.13 1.28
CA HIS A 6 -0.97 -4.97 1.78
C HIS A 6 0.44 -4.97 1.15
N PRO A 7 1.17 -3.83 1.20
CA PRO A 7 2.51 -3.76 0.64
C PRO A 7 3.44 -4.74 1.36
N CYS A 8 4.36 -5.31 0.60
CA CYS A 8 5.39 -6.20 1.12
C CYS A 8 6.70 -5.98 0.34
N GLY A 9 7.84 -6.09 1.02
CA GLY A 9 9.13 -5.77 0.42
C GLY A 9 10.30 -5.88 1.41
N GLU A 10 11.53 -5.74 0.93
CA GLU A 10 12.74 -5.88 1.75
C GLU A 10 12.83 -4.88 2.92
N LYS A 11 12.20 -3.70 2.78
CA LYS A 11 12.17 -2.65 3.80
C LYS A 11 10.81 -2.48 4.49
N GLY A 12 9.90 -3.44 4.30
CA GLY A 12 8.55 -3.41 4.84
C GLY A 12 8.14 -4.78 5.37
N PHE A 13 6.85 -5.11 5.23
CA PHE A 13 6.34 -6.41 5.64
C PHE A 13 7.04 -7.54 4.88
N SER A 14 7.65 -8.47 5.62
CA SER A 14 8.26 -9.67 5.06
C SER A 14 7.24 -10.80 4.99
N CYS A 15 6.88 -11.22 3.77
CA CYS A 15 5.99 -12.38 3.59
C CYS A 15 6.51 -13.65 4.27
N LYS A 16 7.82 -13.76 4.52
CA LYS A 16 8.40 -14.93 5.22
C LYS A 16 8.00 -15.00 6.70
N GLU A 17 7.68 -13.87 7.34
CA GLU A 17 7.22 -13.83 8.73
C GLU A 17 5.81 -14.42 8.89
N TRP A 18 4.98 -14.34 7.86
CA TRP A 18 3.65 -14.94 7.84
C TRP A 18 3.70 -16.45 7.58
N ASN A 19 4.48 -16.84 6.56
CA ASN A 19 4.73 -18.24 6.23
C ASN A 19 6.05 -18.35 5.45
N ASN A 20 6.91 -19.29 5.85
CA ASN A 20 8.20 -19.51 5.18
C ASN A 20 8.11 -19.80 3.68
N ASN A 21 6.93 -20.24 3.20
CA ASN A 21 6.67 -20.52 1.79
C ASN A 21 5.93 -19.39 1.06
N THR A 22 5.72 -18.23 1.68
CA THR A 22 5.15 -17.06 1.00
C THR A 22 6.21 -16.05 0.60
N GLU A 23 6.14 -15.61 -0.64
CA GLU A 23 7.02 -14.60 -1.23
C GLU A 23 6.20 -13.45 -1.80
N CYS A 24 6.78 -12.24 -1.77
CA CYS A 24 6.24 -11.09 -2.48
C CYS A 24 6.32 -11.36 -3.97
N ARG A 25 5.17 -11.36 -4.66
CA ARG A 25 5.10 -11.63 -6.11
C ARG A 25 4.18 -10.67 -6.82
N GLY A 26 4.62 -10.32 -8.03
CA GLY A 26 3.80 -9.72 -9.08
C GLY A 26 3.42 -8.25 -8.84
N PRO A 27 2.93 -7.57 -9.89
CA PRO A 27 2.39 -6.22 -9.74
C PRO A 27 1.15 -6.30 -8.87
N TRP A 28 1.17 -5.58 -7.75
CA TRP A 28 -0.02 -5.24 -7.00
C TRP A 28 -0.38 -3.83 -7.42
N ASP A 29 -1.58 -3.61 -7.94
CA ASP A 29 -2.04 -2.28 -8.38
C ASP A 29 -1.96 -1.26 -7.23
N GLY A 30 -1.98 -1.75 -5.98
CA GLY A 30 -1.88 -0.94 -4.79
C GLY A 30 -3.23 -0.72 -4.12
N PRO A 31 -3.27 0.08 -3.05
CA PRO A 31 -4.50 0.38 -2.34
C PRO A 31 -5.50 1.14 -3.20
N ASN A 32 -6.80 0.95 -2.92
CA ASN A 32 -7.89 1.60 -3.67
C ASN A 32 -7.75 1.44 -5.19
N TYR A 33 -7.44 0.22 -5.66
CA TYR A 33 -7.24 -0.10 -7.08
C TYR A 33 -6.12 0.72 -7.74
N GLY A 34 -5.10 1.12 -6.97
CA GLY A 34 -3.96 1.90 -7.45
C GLY A 34 -4.21 3.40 -7.58
N ILE A 35 -5.22 3.94 -6.91
CA ILE A 35 -5.45 5.39 -6.84
C ILE A 35 -4.60 6.02 -5.74
N THR A 36 -4.48 5.35 -4.60
CA THR A 36 -3.77 5.85 -3.42
C THR A 36 -2.28 5.49 -3.52
N ASN A 37 -1.52 6.31 -4.23
CA ASN A 37 -0.06 6.18 -4.38
C ASN A 37 0.62 7.54 -4.59
N PHE A 38 1.96 7.51 -4.68
CA PHE A 38 2.81 8.67 -4.90
C PHE A 38 3.61 8.61 -6.21
N ASP A 39 3.18 7.81 -7.17
CA ASP A 39 3.95 7.53 -8.40
C ASP A 39 3.89 8.69 -9.42
N ASN A 40 2.87 9.56 -9.31
CA ASN A 40 2.74 10.76 -10.13
C ASN A 40 2.08 11.92 -9.38
N PHE A 41 2.24 13.14 -9.91
CA PHE A 41 1.78 14.36 -9.28
C PHE A 41 0.27 14.40 -9.01
N GLY A 42 -0.55 13.89 -9.93
CA GLY A 42 -2.01 13.91 -9.80
C GLY A 42 -2.51 12.99 -8.70
N LEU A 43 -2.04 11.75 -8.67
CA LEU A 43 -2.40 10.77 -7.63
C LEU A 43 -1.84 11.15 -6.26
N ALA A 44 -0.64 11.73 -6.22
CA ALA A 44 -0.08 12.29 -4.99
C ALA A 44 -0.97 13.41 -4.42
N MET A 45 -1.46 14.32 -5.26
CA MET A 45 -2.35 15.40 -4.81
C MET A 45 -3.68 14.88 -4.28
N LEU A 46 -4.28 13.87 -4.93
CA LEU A 46 -5.51 13.22 -4.44
C LEU A 46 -5.30 12.53 -3.09
N THR A 47 -4.20 11.78 -2.95
CA THR A 47 -3.83 11.09 -1.70
C THR A 47 -3.57 12.10 -0.57
N VAL A 48 -2.90 13.22 -0.85
CA VAL A 48 -2.67 14.28 0.13
C VAL A 48 -3.99 14.97 0.52
N PHE A 49 -4.88 15.22 -0.44
CA PHE A 49 -6.20 15.79 -0.14
C PHE A 49 -7.00 14.89 0.80
N GLN A 50 -7.01 13.58 0.55
CA GLN A 50 -7.63 12.57 1.41
C GLN A 50 -7.05 12.63 2.84
N CYS A 51 -5.72 12.74 2.97
CA CYS A 51 -5.07 12.89 4.27
C CYS A 51 -5.45 14.19 5.00
N ILE A 52 -5.53 15.32 4.29
CA ILE A 52 -5.89 16.63 4.88
C ILE A 52 -7.34 16.63 5.40
N THR A 53 -8.24 15.93 4.72
CA THR A 53 -9.63 15.77 5.17
C THR A 53 -9.78 14.87 6.39
N ASN A 54 -8.69 14.26 6.88
CA ASN A 54 -8.65 13.29 7.99
C ASN A 54 -9.52 12.04 7.77
N GLU A 55 -9.89 11.74 6.53
CA GLU A 55 -10.65 10.55 6.18
C GLU A 55 -9.71 9.50 5.58
N GLY A 56 -9.57 8.34 6.24
CA GLY A 56 -8.72 7.25 5.72
C GLY A 56 -7.20 7.52 5.74
N TRP A 57 -6.73 8.58 6.40
CA TRP A 57 -5.29 8.93 6.44
C TRP A 57 -4.42 7.87 7.13
N THR A 58 -4.97 7.15 8.11
CA THR A 58 -4.26 6.06 8.80
C THR A 58 -3.95 4.91 7.86
N GLU A 59 -4.87 4.60 6.94
CA GLU A 59 -4.69 3.54 5.94
C GLU A 59 -3.57 3.91 4.97
N VAL A 60 -3.54 5.16 4.51
CA VAL A 60 -2.44 5.71 3.70
C VAL A 60 -1.10 5.55 4.41
N MET A 61 -1.02 5.88 5.71
CA MET A 61 0.21 5.74 6.48
C MET A 61 0.69 4.28 6.54
N TYR A 62 -0.20 3.33 6.81
CA TYR A 62 0.18 1.91 6.91
C TYR A 62 0.57 1.28 5.56
N TRP A 63 0.16 1.87 4.43
CA TRP A 63 0.57 1.42 3.11
C TRP A 63 1.87 2.05 2.60
N ASN A 64 2.32 3.16 3.19
CA ASN A 64 3.56 3.82 2.78
C ASN A 64 4.77 3.26 3.54
N HIS A 65 5.39 2.21 3.00
CA HIS A 65 6.67 1.65 3.46
C HIS A 65 7.52 1.10 2.31
#